data_AF-E1KVZ3-F1
#
_entry.id   AF-E1KVZ3-F1
#
_cell.length_a   1.000
_cell.length_b   1.000
_cell.length_c   1.000
_cell.angle_alpha   90.00
_cell.angle_beta   90.00
_cell.angle_gamma   90.00
#
_symmetry.space_group_name_H-M   'P 1'
#
loop_
_entity.id
_entity.type
_entity.pdbx_description
1 polymer ?
#
loop_
_entity_poly.entity_id
_entity_poly.type
_entity_poly.pdbx_seq_one_letter_code
_entity_poly.pdbx_strand_id
1 'polypeptide(L)'
;MADSFHFSVNIISRGKGKSAVASAAYISGEKIKNEWDGVTHDYTKKQGVISKEIFLPDQAPKEYKDRKTLWNSVELFEKNSNAQLARNFIISLPKELSIEENKKMIEEYVQNNFVKEGMIVDLAIHDESKEGNQNIHAHIMTIVRPINEDGTWGQKSKKEYILDEKGEKVLNKNGKPKTRKVELTSWN
;
A
#
# COMPACT_ATOMS: atom_id res chain seq x y z
N MET A 1 -21.18 -10.15 -23.90
CA MET A 1 -20.57 -10.85 -22.76
C MET A 1 -20.16 -9.76 -21.79
N ALA A 2 -20.45 -9.90 -20.49
CA ALA A 2 -19.98 -8.90 -19.53
C ALA A 2 -18.46 -9.09 -19.39
N ASP A 3 -17.69 -8.23 -20.06
CA ASP A 3 -16.26 -8.08 -19.79
C ASP A 3 -16.14 -7.58 -18.36
N SER A 4 -15.86 -8.49 -17.43
CA SER A 4 -16.01 -8.20 -16.01
C SER A 4 -14.90 -7.27 -15.56
N PHE A 5 -15.25 -6.00 -15.36
CA PHE A 5 -14.46 -5.06 -14.58
C PHE A 5 -14.38 -5.58 -13.13
N HIS A 6 -13.17 -5.90 -12.65
CA HIS A 6 -12.92 -6.18 -11.25
C HIS A 6 -12.09 -5.07 -10.64
N PHE A 7 -12.56 -4.56 -9.51
CA PHE A 7 -11.82 -3.65 -8.65
C PHE A 7 -12.03 -4.06 -7.20
N SER A 8 -10.94 -4.27 -6.47
CA SER A 8 -11.00 -4.53 -5.03
C SER A 8 -9.92 -3.77 -4.28
N VAL A 9 -10.25 -3.37 -3.05
CA VAL A 9 -9.33 -2.67 -2.15
C VAL A 9 -9.25 -3.44 -0.84
N ASN A 10 -8.03 -3.81 -0.45
CA ASN A 10 -7.78 -4.64 0.71
C ASN A 10 -6.72 -4.01 1.61
N ILE A 11 -7.01 -3.92 2.90
CA ILE A 11 -5.98 -3.58 3.89
C ILE A 11 -5.18 -4.84 4.23
N ILE A 12 -3.86 -4.75 4.09
CA ILE A 12 -2.90 -5.73 4.60
C ILE A 12 -2.67 -5.36 6.06
N SER A 13 -3.20 -6.18 6.97
CA SER A 13 -3.13 -5.95 8.41
C SER A 13 -2.52 -7.13 9.13
N ARG A 14 -1.57 -6.83 10.02
CA ARG A 14 -0.93 -7.82 10.89
C ARG A 14 -1.93 -8.51 11.80
N GLY A 15 -2.90 -7.77 12.32
CA GLY A 15 -3.96 -8.31 13.18
C GLY A 15 -4.87 -9.33 12.48
N LYS A 16 -4.82 -9.39 11.14
CA LYS A 16 -5.50 -10.41 10.32
C LYS A 16 -4.55 -11.49 9.81
N GLY A 17 -3.36 -11.61 10.40
CA GLY A 17 -2.33 -12.58 10.00
C GLY A 17 -1.68 -12.29 8.65
N LYS A 18 -1.80 -11.06 8.12
CA LYS A 18 -1.19 -10.67 6.84
C LYS A 18 0.14 -9.95 7.06
N SER A 19 1.03 -10.07 6.08
CA SER A 19 2.32 -9.36 6.03
C SER A 19 2.43 -8.54 4.75
N ALA A 20 3.03 -7.35 4.87
CA ALA A 20 3.37 -6.52 3.72
C ALA A 20 4.51 -7.16 2.92
N VAL A 21 5.53 -7.70 3.58
CA VAL A 21 6.63 -8.43 2.91
C VAL A 21 6.11 -9.66 2.17
N ALA A 22 5.24 -10.46 2.79
CA ALA A 22 4.63 -11.61 2.13
C ALA A 22 3.84 -11.20 0.87
N SER A 23 3.04 -10.14 0.99
CA SER A 23 2.23 -9.63 -0.11
C SER A 23 3.11 -9.07 -1.24
N ALA A 24 4.15 -8.30 -0.91
CA ALA A 24 5.10 -7.76 -1.86
C ALA A 24 5.86 -8.86 -2.62
N ALA A 25 6.35 -9.87 -1.90
CA ALA A 25 7.00 -11.03 -2.49
C ALA A 25 6.04 -11.77 -3.44
N TYR A 26 4.77 -11.94 -3.03
CA TYR A 26 3.74 -12.58 -3.87
C TYR A 26 3.47 -11.79 -5.16
N ILE A 27 3.19 -10.49 -5.08
CA ILE A 27 2.83 -9.71 -6.28
C ILE A 27 4.03 -9.56 -7.24
N SER A 28 5.26 -9.60 -6.73
CA SER A 28 6.46 -9.43 -7.56
C SER A 28 7.09 -10.74 -8.01
N GLY A 29 6.62 -11.89 -7.53
CA GLY A 29 7.25 -13.19 -7.77
C GLY A 29 8.67 -13.26 -7.21
N GLU A 30 8.92 -12.61 -6.07
CA GLU A 30 10.26 -12.51 -5.46
C GLU A 30 10.41 -13.40 -4.23
N LYS A 31 11.67 -13.55 -3.81
CA LYS A 31 12.02 -14.15 -2.52
C LYS A 31 12.43 -13.04 -1.56
N ILE A 32 11.63 -12.80 -0.53
CA ILE A 32 11.88 -11.75 0.45
C ILE A 32 11.76 -12.34 1.85
N LYS A 33 12.78 -12.11 2.69
CA LYS A 33 12.72 -12.39 4.12
C LYS A 33 12.05 -11.22 4.84
N ASN A 34 11.05 -11.53 5.64
CA ASN A 34 10.44 -10.62 6.59
C ASN A 34 11.34 -10.54 7.83
N GLU A 35 11.89 -9.37 8.10
CA GLU A 35 12.81 -9.12 9.21
C GLU A 35 12.08 -8.95 10.54
N TRP A 36 10.76 -8.72 10.52
CA TRP A 36 9.94 -8.63 11.73
C TRP A 36 9.74 -9.99 12.42
N ASP A 37 9.42 -11.04 11.64
CA ASP A 37 9.11 -12.38 12.17
C ASP A 37 10.16 -13.44 11.75
N GLY A 38 11.10 -13.09 10.88
CA GLY A 38 12.15 -13.97 10.38
C GLY A 38 11.71 -14.91 9.24
N VAL A 39 10.43 -14.91 8.85
CA VAL A 39 9.87 -15.81 7.83
C VAL A 39 10.35 -15.39 6.44
N THR A 40 10.75 -16.36 5.62
CA THR A 40 11.09 -16.11 4.21
C THR A 40 9.93 -16.50 3.31
N HIS A 41 9.46 -15.55 2.51
CA HIS A 41 8.42 -15.75 1.51
C HIS A 41 9.08 -15.91 0.14
N ASP A 42 8.96 -17.08 -0.47
CA ASP A 42 9.60 -17.42 -1.73
C ASP A 42 8.55 -17.69 -2.82
N TYR A 43 8.29 -16.66 -3.64
CA TYR A 43 7.36 -16.74 -4.77
C TYR A 43 8.09 -16.76 -6.12
N THR A 44 9.37 -17.14 -6.16
CA THR A 44 10.18 -17.18 -7.39
C THR A 44 9.65 -18.16 -8.44
N LYS A 45 8.80 -19.11 -8.04
CA LYS A 45 8.13 -20.04 -8.95
C LYS A 45 6.85 -19.46 -9.58
N LYS A 46 6.35 -18.32 -9.08
CA LYS A 46 5.14 -17.68 -9.61
C LYS A 46 5.35 -17.28 -11.06
N GLN A 47 4.40 -17.66 -11.89
CA GLN A 47 4.36 -17.31 -13.31
C GLN A 47 3.39 -16.14 -13.51
N GLY A 48 3.44 -15.53 -14.70
CA GLY A 48 2.48 -14.51 -15.10
C GLY A 48 2.81 -13.09 -14.62
N VAL A 49 3.86 -12.87 -13.83
CA VAL A 49 4.31 -11.50 -13.49
C VAL A 49 4.98 -10.89 -14.73
N ILE A 50 4.31 -9.95 -15.40
CA ILE A 50 4.84 -9.30 -16.62
C ILE A 50 5.69 -8.08 -16.26
N SER A 51 5.21 -7.27 -15.33
CA SER A 51 5.86 -6.03 -14.91
C SER A 51 5.80 -5.91 -13.40
N LYS A 52 6.83 -5.29 -12.82
CA LYS A 52 6.89 -4.94 -11.41
C LYS A 52 7.79 -3.72 -11.23
N GLU A 53 7.28 -2.70 -10.58
CA GLU A 53 8.01 -1.44 -10.37
C GLU A 53 7.53 -0.75 -9.10
N ILE A 54 8.47 -0.11 -8.39
CA ILE A 54 8.13 0.78 -7.27
C ILE A 54 8.23 2.22 -7.75
N PHE A 55 7.17 3.00 -7.54
CA PHE A 55 7.12 4.43 -7.79
C PHE A 55 7.26 5.19 -6.47
N LEU A 56 8.15 6.19 -6.48
CA LEU A 56 8.47 7.00 -5.31
C LEU A 56 7.99 8.43 -5.55
N PRO A 57 7.40 9.10 -4.55
CA PRO A 57 7.27 10.55 -4.55
C PRO A 57 8.65 11.19 -4.32
N ASP A 58 8.79 12.47 -4.65
CA ASP A 58 10.09 13.17 -4.65
C ASP A 58 10.80 13.14 -3.28
N GLN A 59 10.04 13.20 -2.19
CA GLN A 59 10.58 13.20 -0.83
C GLN A 59 10.92 11.80 -0.28
N ALA A 60 10.58 10.71 -0.99
CA ALA A 60 10.85 9.37 -0.49
C ALA A 60 12.33 8.98 -0.66
N PRO A 61 12.93 8.30 0.35
CA PRO A 61 14.26 7.73 0.24
C PRO A 61 14.43 6.85 -1.00
N LYS A 62 15.51 7.06 -1.76
CA LYS A 62 15.77 6.32 -3.00
C LYS A 62 15.97 4.83 -2.76
N GLU A 63 16.44 4.41 -1.59
CA GLU A 63 16.55 2.99 -1.24
C GLU A 63 15.20 2.26 -1.25
N TYR A 64 14.07 2.98 -1.13
CA TYR A 64 12.75 2.37 -1.23
C TYR A 64 12.35 1.95 -2.64
N LYS A 65 13.19 2.22 -3.67
CA LYS A 65 13.09 1.51 -4.96
C LYS A 65 13.39 0.02 -4.82
N ASP A 66 14.13 -0.40 -3.79
CA ASP A 66 14.31 -1.81 -3.45
C ASP A 66 13.12 -2.32 -2.61
N ARG A 67 12.42 -3.31 -3.16
CA ARG A 67 11.18 -3.86 -2.59
C ARG A 67 11.39 -4.51 -1.23
N LYS A 68 12.51 -5.23 -1.06
CA LYS A 68 12.88 -5.81 0.23
C LYS A 68 13.06 -4.71 1.27
N THR A 69 13.78 -3.65 0.92
CA THR A 69 14.08 -2.52 1.82
C THR A 69 12.81 -1.78 2.21
N LEU A 70 11.97 -1.40 1.25
CA LEU A 70 10.71 -0.71 1.50
C LEU A 70 9.80 -1.49 2.46
N TRP A 71 9.48 -2.75 2.12
CA TRP A 71 8.45 -3.47 2.88
C TRP A 71 8.95 -3.99 4.22
N ASN A 72 10.25 -4.26 4.37
CA ASN A 72 10.81 -4.49 5.71
C ASN A 72 10.83 -3.22 6.55
N SER A 73 11.11 -2.05 5.97
CA SER A 73 11.03 -0.78 6.68
C SER A 73 9.61 -0.53 7.23
N VAL A 74 8.57 -0.84 6.45
CA VAL A 74 7.16 -0.79 6.88
C VAL A 74 6.88 -1.77 8.03
N GLU A 75 7.25 -3.04 7.88
CA GLU A 75 7.01 -4.08 8.89
C GLU A 75 7.69 -3.73 10.22
N LEU A 76 8.94 -3.26 10.15
CA LEU A 76 9.73 -2.88 11.31
C LEU A 76 9.22 -1.58 11.94
N PHE A 77 8.75 -0.61 11.18
CA PHE A 77 8.25 0.65 11.74
C PHE A 77 6.92 0.47 12.49
N GLU A 78 6.02 -0.35 11.95
CA GLU A 78 4.74 -0.63 12.59
C GLU A 78 4.92 -1.62 13.75
N LYS A 79 4.87 -1.15 15.00
CA LYS A 79 5.11 -2.00 16.18
C LYS A 79 3.86 -2.71 16.73
N ASN A 80 2.66 -2.28 16.36
CA ASN A 80 1.43 -2.81 16.94
C ASN A 80 1.03 -4.17 16.34
N SER A 81 0.53 -5.10 17.15
CA SER A 81 0.09 -6.41 16.69
C SER A 81 -1.08 -6.33 15.70
N ASN A 82 -1.90 -5.28 15.79
CA ASN A 82 -3.02 -5.03 14.88
C ASN A 82 -2.72 -3.99 13.78
N ALA A 83 -1.45 -3.67 13.54
CA ALA A 83 -1.07 -2.63 12.59
C ALA A 83 -1.65 -2.88 11.18
N GLN A 84 -2.05 -1.80 10.53
CA GLN A 84 -2.28 -1.78 9.08
C GLN A 84 -0.93 -1.46 8.43
N LEU A 85 -0.48 -2.31 7.52
CA LEU A 85 0.86 -2.29 6.95
C LEU A 85 0.87 -1.68 5.55
N ALA A 86 -0.13 -2.03 4.74
CA ALA A 86 -0.25 -1.56 3.37
C ALA A 86 -1.73 -1.59 2.93
N ARG A 87 -2.04 -0.90 1.84
CA ARG A 87 -3.31 -1.03 1.12
C ARG A 87 -3.01 -1.60 -0.26
N ASN A 88 -3.69 -2.68 -0.62
CA ASN A 88 -3.55 -3.35 -1.91
C ASN A 88 -4.81 -3.14 -2.74
N PHE A 89 -4.66 -2.53 -3.91
CA PHE A 89 -5.71 -2.45 -4.92
C PHE A 89 -5.46 -3.54 -5.95
N ILE A 90 -6.53 -4.22 -6.38
CA ILE A 90 -6.49 -5.19 -7.47
C ILE A 90 -7.46 -4.71 -8.53
N ILE A 91 -6.96 -4.48 -9.74
CA ILE A 91 -7.74 -3.94 -10.85
C ILE A 91 -7.54 -4.80 -12.10
N SER A 92 -8.63 -5.26 -12.72
CA SER A 92 -8.57 -5.87 -14.04
C SER A 92 -8.22 -4.82 -15.09
N LEU A 93 -7.31 -5.17 -15.99
CA LEU A 93 -6.89 -4.33 -17.11
C LEU A 93 -7.66 -4.71 -18.39
N PRO A 94 -8.03 -3.73 -19.24
CA PRO A 94 -8.73 -4.00 -20.50
C PRO A 94 -7.96 -4.96 -21.39
N LYS A 95 -8.63 -6.02 -21.86
CA LYS A 95 -8.05 -7.02 -22.76
C LYS A 95 -7.89 -6.51 -24.20
N GLU A 96 -8.61 -5.44 -24.53
CA GLU A 96 -8.58 -4.77 -25.83
C GLU A 96 -7.28 -3.99 -26.04
N LEU A 97 -6.61 -3.63 -24.94
CA LEU A 97 -5.33 -2.95 -24.95
C LEU A 97 -4.18 -3.96 -24.98
N SER A 98 -3.12 -3.61 -25.70
CA SER A 98 -1.86 -4.32 -25.59
C SER A 98 -1.30 -4.24 -24.16
N ILE A 99 -0.40 -5.15 -23.82
CA ILE A 99 0.30 -5.14 -22.53
C ILE A 99 0.99 -3.78 -22.28
N GLU A 100 1.60 -3.20 -23.32
CA GLU A 100 2.32 -1.93 -23.20
C GLU A 100 1.36 -0.75 -22.98
N GLU A 101 0.22 -0.72 -23.67
CA GLU A 101 -0.83 0.28 -23.44
C GLU A 101 -1.42 0.17 -22.03
N ASN A 102 -1.69 -1.06 -21.58
CA ASN A 102 -2.15 -1.34 -20.22
C ASN A 102 -1.14 -0.89 -19.17
N LYS A 103 0.16 -1.18 -19.39
CA LYS A 103 1.25 -0.75 -18.52
C LYS A 103 1.31 0.77 -18.44
N LYS A 104 1.37 1.46 -19.59
CA LYS A 104 1.40 2.93 -19.62
C LYS A 104 0.18 3.54 -18.91
N MET A 105 -1.02 3.04 -19.19
CA MET A 105 -2.25 3.53 -18.58
C MET A 105 -2.21 3.39 -17.06
N ILE A 106 -1.82 2.23 -16.53
CA ILE A 106 -1.82 2.01 -15.08
C ILE A 106 -0.69 2.77 -14.38
N GLU A 107 0.46 2.93 -15.02
CA GLU A 107 1.56 3.75 -14.51
C GLU A 107 1.18 5.23 -14.44
N GLU A 108 0.56 5.78 -15.49
CA GLU A 108 0.04 7.15 -15.48
C GLU A 108 -1.03 7.33 -14.40
N TYR A 109 -1.93 6.36 -14.22
CA TYR A 109 -2.92 6.39 -13.14
C TYR A 109 -2.25 6.41 -11.77
N VAL A 110 -1.28 5.53 -11.54
CA VAL A 110 -0.57 5.42 -10.27
C VAL A 110 0.20 6.71 -9.94
N GLN A 111 0.90 7.26 -10.92
CA GLN A 111 1.65 8.51 -10.77
C GLN A 111 0.73 9.67 -10.38
N ASN A 112 -0.36 9.85 -11.12
CA ASN A 112 -1.24 11.00 -10.94
C ASN A 112 -2.11 10.95 -9.69
N ASN A 113 -2.47 9.75 -9.20
CA ASN A 113 -3.46 9.59 -8.13
C ASN A 113 -2.87 9.11 -6.79
N PHE A 114 -1.70 8.48 -6.79
CA PHE A 114 -1.07 8.00 -5.56
C PHE A 114 0.27 8.67 -5.31
N VAL A 115 1.19 8.63 -6.28
CA VAL A 115 2.56 9.14 -6.10
C VAL A 115 2.54 10.65 -5.89
N LYS A 116 1.77 11.37 -6.71
CA LYS A 116 1.60 12.82 -6.57
C LYS A 116 1.02 13.25 -5.21
N GLU A 117 0.22 12.40 -4.58
CA GLU A 117 -0.32 12.63 -3.23
C GLU A 117 0.68 12.26 -2.12
N GLY A 118 1.88 11.79 -2.47
CA GLY A 118 2.97 11.46 -1.55
C GLY A 118 3.08 9.98 -1.17
N MET A 119 2.34 9.08 -1.83
CA MET A 119 2.43 7.64 -1.56
C MET A 119 3.59 6.98 -2.32
N ILE A 120 4.32 6.10 -1.65
CA ILE A 120 5.12 5.07 -2.34
C ILE A 120 4.17 3.97 -2.82
N VAL A 121 4.35 3.55 -4.08
CA VAL A 121 3.53 2.53 -4.73
C VAL A 121 4.39 1.40 -5.26
N ASP A 122 4.06 0.16 -4.92
CA ASP A 122 4.60 -1.05 -5.52
C ASP A 122 3.56 -1.66 -6.47
N LEU A 123 3.80 -1.47 -7.76
CA LEU A 123 2.95 -1.95 -8.84
C LEU A 123 3.47 -3.29 -9.35
N ALA A 124 2.58 -4.24 -9.57
CA ALA A 124 2.86 -5.43 -10.36
C ALA A 124 1.70 -5.74 -11.30
N ILE A 125 2.00 -6.11 -12.55
CA ILE A 125 1.01 -6.51 -13.56
C ILE A 125 1.14 -8.00 -13.79
N HIS A 126 0.04 -8.73 -13.61
CA HIS A 126 -0.06 -10.16 -13.82
C HIS A 126 -0.87 -10.45 -15.07
N ASP A 127 -0.44 -11.46 -15.82
CA ASP A 127 -1.17 -12.07 -16.92
C ASP A 127 -1.39 -13.55 -16.62
N GLU A 128 -2.64 -13.86 -16.27
CA GLU A 128 -3.12 -15.21 -16.02
C GLU A 128 -3.84 -15.80 -17.24
N SER A 129 -3.71 -15.18 -18.43
CA SER A 129 -4.37 -15.61 -19.67
C SER A 129 -4.06 -17.05 -20.07
N LYS A 130 -2.93 -17.61 -19.61
CA LYS A 130 -2.57 -19.02 -19.81
C LYS A 130 -3.54 -20.00 -19.15
N GLU A 131 -4.38 -19.53 -18.22
CA GLU A 131 -5.44 -20.32 -17.58
C GLU A 131 -6.78 -20.27 -18.33
N GLY A 132 -6.80 -19.72 -19.56
CA GLY A 132 -8.00 -19.66 -20.42
C GLY A 132 -9.00 -18.57 -20.04
N ASN A 133 -8.69 -17.74 -19.05
CA ASN A 133 -9.56 -16.68 -18.54
C ASN A 133 -9.21 -15.27 -19.05
N GLN A 134 -8.14 -15.11 -19.85
CA GLN A 134 -7.64 -13.82 -20.38
C GLN A 134 -7.56 -12.71 -19.31
N ASN A 135 -7.23 -13.06 -18.06
CA ASN A 135 -7.25 -12.12 -16.94
C ASN A 135 -5.88 -11.43 -16.78
N ILE A 136 -5.77 -10.23 -17.34
CA ILE A 136 -4.68 -9.30 -17.04
C ILE A 136 -5.15 -8.39 -15.92
N HIS A 137 -4.38 -8.28 -14.85
CA HIS A 137 -4.72 -7.41 -13.73
C HIS A 137 -3.47 -6.79 -13.09
N ALA A 138 -3.66 -5.64 -12.44
CA ALA A 138 -2.62 -4.99 -11.68
C ALA A 138 -2.88 -5.10 -10.18
N HIS A 139 -1.82 -5.42 -9.44
CA HIS A 139 -1.71 -5.20 -8.01
C HIS A 139 -1.03 -3.84 -7.77
N ILE A 140 -1.65 -2.99 -6.96
CA ILE A 140 -1.12 -1.69 -6.57
C ILE A 140 -1.04 -1.70 -5.05
N MET A 141 0.14 -1.95 -4.50
CA MET A 141 0.38 -1.88 -3.06
C MET A 141 0.88 -0.49 -2.68
N THR A 142 0.22 0.17 -1.74
CA THR A 142 0.57 1.51 -1.27
C THR A 142 0.92 1.48 0.22
N ILE A 143 1.87 2.32 0.61
CA ILE A 143 2.15 2.61 2.01
C ILE A 143 0.96 3.29 2.68
N VAL A 144 0.82 3.14 3.99
CA VAL A 144 -0.29 3.73 4.77
C VAL A 144 0.18 4.81 5.75
N ARG A 145 1.45 5.22 5.65
CA ARG A 145 2.06 6.32 6.39
C ARG A 145 2.71 7.27 5.41
N PRO A 146 2.65 8.58 5.63
CA PRO A 146 3.44 9.51 4.84
C PRO A 146 4.93 9.34 5.11
N ILE A 147 5.73 9.79 4.16
CA ILE A 147 7.15 10.06 4.36
C ILE A 147 7.30 11.57 4.61
N ASN A 148 7.99 11.93 5.69
CA ASN A 148 8.32 13.30 6.03
C ASN A 148 9.38 13.86 5.06
N GLU A 149 9.58 15.17 5.04
CA GLU A 149 10.58 15.83 4.19
C GLU A 149 12.02 15.35 4.44
N ASP A 150 12.32 14.87 5.64
CA ASP A 150 13.62 14.30 6.02
C ASP A 150 13.78 12.81 5.64
N GLY A 151 12.80 12.23 4.95
CA GLY A 151 12.79 10.83 4.52
C GLY A 151 12.33 9.84 5.59
N THR A 152 11.97 10.30 6.80
CA THR A 152 11.50 9.42 7.88
C THR A 152 10.00 9.11 7.76
N TRP A 153 9.56 8.02 8.41
CA TRP A 153 8.14 7.68 8.48
C TRP A 153 7.34 8.65 9.34
N GLY A 154 6.28 9.21 8.77
CA GLY A 154 5.36 10.11 9.45
C GLY A 154 4.26 9.41 10.25
N GLN A 155 3.53 10.23 11.01
CA GLN A 155 2.35 9.77 11.75
C GLN A 155 1.13 9.68 10.81
N LYS A 156 0.32 8.63 10.93
CA LYS A 156 -0.96 8.51 10.20
C LYS A 156 -1.97 9.56 10.64
N SER A 157 -1.96 9.84 11.95
CA SER A 157 -2.96 10.66 12.59
C SER A 157 -2.42 11.23 13.89
N LYS A 158 -2.95 12.39 14.29
CA LYS A 158 -2.73 12.95 15.62
C LYS A 158 -4.03 12.94 16.43
N LYS A 159 -3.88 13.11 17.74
CA LYS A 159 -4.99 13.25 18.68
C LYS A 159 -5.17 14.73 19.00
N GLU A 160 -6.37 15.25 18.78
CA GLU A 160 -6.72 16.64 19.12
C GLU A 160 -7.75 16.67 20.24
N TYR A 161 -7.61 17.62 21.17
CA TYR A 161 -8.63 17.88 22.19
C TYR A 161 -9.84 18.57 21.56
N ILE A 162 -11.04 18.18 21.99
CA ILE A 162 -12.27 18.88 21.61
C ILE A 162 -12.43 20.06 22.58
N LEU A 163 -12.49 21.26 22.02
CA LEU A 163 -12.64 22.50 22.76
C LEU A 163 -14.07 23.03 22.63
N ASP A 164 -14.56 23.73 23.65
CA ASP A 164 -15.82 24.49 23.59
C ASP A 164 -15.61 25.90 22.98
N GLU A 165 -16.66 26.71 22.95
CA GLU A 165 -16.64 28.08 22.40
C GLU A 165 -15.67 29.02 23.12
N LYS A 166 -15.24 28.68 24.35
CA LYS A 166 -14.28 29.45 25.14
C LYS A 166 -12.85 28.93 25.02
N GLY A 167 -12.65 27.86 24.24
CA GLY A 167 -11.36 27.21 24.10
C GLY A 167 -11.03 26.22 25.23
N GLU A 168 -11.97 25.90 26.11
CA GLU A 168 -11.77 24.95 27.21
C GLU A 168 -12.01 23.50 26.77
N LYS A 169 -11.29 22.55 27.38
CA LYS A 169 -11.39 21.13 27.02
C LYS A 169 -12.74 20.56 27.44
N VAL A 170 -13.52 20.09 26.49
CA VAL A 170 -14.78 19.39 26.75
C VAL A 170 -14.50 18.08 27.47
N LEU A 171 -15.08 17.87 28.65
CA LEU A 171 -14.90 16.64 29.43
C LEU A 171 -15.93 15.56 29.05
N ASN A 172 -15.57 14.29 29.23
CA ASN A 172 -16.49 13.16 29.14
C ASN A 172 -17.18 12.91 30.50
N LYS A 173 -18.11 11.95 30.54
CA LYS A 173 -18.85 11.58 31.76
C LYS A 173 -17.97 11.16 32.96
N ASN A 174 -16.70 10.84 32.73
CA ASN A 174 -15.74 10.45 33.75
C ASN A 174 -14.76 11.60 34.08
N GLY A 175 -15.05 12.83 33.67
CA GLY A 175 -14.20 14.01 33.91
C GLY A 175 -12.91 14.05 33.09
N LYS A 176 -12.72 13.17 32.10
CA LYS A 176 -11.52 13.18 31.24
C LYS A 176 -11.74 13.99 29.97
N PRO A 177 -10.76 14.76 29.48
CA PRO A 177 -10.88 15.50 28.22
C PRO A 177 -11.24 14.61 27.04
N LYS A 178 -12.27 15.01 26.29
CA LYS A 178 -12.64 14.39 25.01
C LYS A 178 -11.61 14.76 23.96
N THR A 179 -11.36 13.81 23.07
CA THR A 179 -10.43 13.98 21.96
C THR A 179 -11.00 13.37 20.70
N ARG A 180 -10.59 13.89 19.55
CA ARG A 180 -10.84 13.30 18.24
C ARG A 180 -9.52 12.88 17.58
N LYS A 181 -9.59 11.86 16.74
CA LYS A 181 -8.50 11.49 15.83
C LYS A 181 -8.59 12.42 14.62
N VAL A 182 -7.44 12.95 14.20
CA VAL A 182 -7.32 13.73 12.96
C VAL A 182 -6.29 13.04 12.09
N GLU A 183 -6.71 12.59 10.91
CA GLU A 183 -5.80 12.04 9.91
C GLU A 183 -4.83 13.14 9.45
N LEU A 184 -3.57 12.79 9.27
CA LEU A 184 -2.53 13.70 8.81
C LEU A 184 -2.32 13.61 7.29
N THR A 185 -3.07 12.74 6.63
CA THR A 185 -3.07 12.52 5.18
C THR A 185 -4.50 12.40 4.68
N SER A 186 -4.76 12.78 3.44
CA SER A 186 -6.04 12.59 2.72
C SER A 186 -6.30 11.14 2.28
N TRP A 187 -5.36 10.23 2.57
CA TRP A 187 -5.26 8.89 1.99
C TRP A 187 -6.21 7.84 2.57
N ASN A 188 -6.78 8.11 3.76
CA ASN A 188 -7.41 7.09 4.60
C ASN A 188 -8.92 7.03 4.47
#